data_AF-A0A8S3X038-F1
#
_entry.id   AF-A0A8S3X038-F1
#
_cell.length_a   1.000
_cell.length_b   1.000
_cell.length_c   1.000
_cell.angle_alpha   90.00
_cell.angle_beta   90.00
_cell.angle_gamma   90.00
#
_symmetry.space_group_name_H-M   'P 1'
#
loop_
_entity.id
_entity.type
_entity.pdbx_description
1 polymer ?
#
loop_
_entity_poly.entity_id
_entity_poly.type
_entity_poly.pdbx_seq_one_letter_code
_entity_poly.pdbx_strand_id
1 'polypeptide(L)'
;MSFLSDKYDEAVLEINNLKAECNKNQQIIKTLENKVDFLEKNLRAASLEIKNVPLQCPETRETLISTIQKLGNIINHPVLEQDIANIFRLKSKKESVGTVIVEFSSAAAKQLFLKSTKIYNKQNKENRLNTTHLQEKGPKHFLYVSEVLTAMTKRLYYLAREFIKSSEYEQCWTANGKVYIRKKEGMPSRLIKTEDDLAQLRRQK
;
A
#
# COMPACT_ATOMS: atom_id res chain seq x y z
N MET A 1 15.32 -12.82 60.57
CA MET A 1 15.09 -13.53 59.30
C MET A 1 13.83 -13.06 58.55
N SER A 2 12.81 -12.45 59.19
CA SER A 2 11.59 -12.04 58.44
C SER A 2 11.80 -10.83 57.54
N PHE A 3 12.54 -9.79 57.96
CA PHE A 3 12.68 -8.55 57.18
C PHE A 3 13.16 -8.75 55.73
N LEU A 4 14.07 -9.69 55.49
CA LEU A 4 14.55 -9.99 54.15
C LEU A 4 13.51 -10.75 53.31
N SER A 5 12.72 -11.63 53.95
CA SER A 5 11.57 -12.29 53.31
C SER A 5 10.49 -11.28 52.95
N ASP A 6 10.15 -10.39 53.89
CA ASP A 6 9.13 -9.35 53.69
C ASP A 6 9.52 -8.41 52.53
N LYS A 7 10.81 -8.03 52.45
CA LYS A 7 11.36 -7.24 51.34
C LYS A 7 11.41 -8.00 50.01
N TYR A 8 11.66 -9.31 50.06
CA TYR A 8 11.62 -10.16 48.87
C TYR A 8 10.19 -10.27 48.32
N ASP A 9 9.21 -10.48 49.20
CA ASP A 9 7.79 -10.58 48.82
C ASP A 9 7.27 -9.24 48.25
N GLU A 10 7.67 -8.12 48.86
CA GLU A 10 7.38 -6.76 48.36
C GLU A 10 7.95 -6.57 46.93
N ALA A 11 9.20 -6.95 46.69
CA ALA A 11 9.83 -6.85 45.38
C ALA A 11 9.15 -7.76 44.33
N VAL A 12 8.76 -8.97 44.70
CA VAL A 12 8.04 -9.90 43.81
C VAL A 12 6.68 -9.35 43.43
N LEU A 13 5.95 -8.76 44.39
CA LEU A 13 4.68 -8.09 44.13
C LEU A 13 4.85 -6.92 43.15
N GLU A 14 5.86 -6.07 43.37
CA GLU A 14 6.16 -4.94 42.48
C GLU A 14 6.52 -5.42 41.06
N ILE A 15 7.37 -6.43 40.93
CA ILE A 15 7.73 -7.02 39.63
C ILE A 15 6.49 -7.56 38.90
N ASN A 16 5.58 -8.22 39.62
CA ASN A 16 4.36 -8.76 39.02
C ASN A 16 3.41 -7.64 38.57
N ASN A 17 3.29 -6.58 39.36
CA ASN A 17 2.51 -5.38 38.98
C ASN A 17 3.09 -4.71 37.73
N LEU A 18 4.40 -4.51 37.69
CA LEU A 18 5.09 -3.94 36.53
C LEU A 18 4.91 -4.81 35.28
N LYS A 19 5.02 -6.14 35.39
CA LYS A 19 4.74 -7.06 34.27
C LYS A 19 3.30 -6.94 33.77
N ALA A 20 2.33 -6.87 34.69
CA ALA A 20 0.92 -6.71 34.34
C ALA A 20 0.68 -5.37 33.62
N GLU A 21 1.30 -4.29 34.09
CA GLU A 21 1.24 -2.98 33.45
C GLU A 21 1.91 -2.97 32.08
N CYS A 22 3.10 -3.55 31.94
CA CYS A 22 3.77 -3.69 30.65
C CYS A 22 2.89 -4.43 29.63
N ASN A 23 2.25 -5.53 30.02
CA ASN A 23 1.34 -6.27 29.15
C ASN A 23 0.12 -5.42 28.75
N LYS A 24 -0.46 -4.67 29.68
CA LYS A 24 -1.58 -3.75 29.41
C LYS A 24 -1.16 -2.63 28.45
N ASN A 25 0.00 -2.03 28.67
CA ASN A 25 0.56 -0.98 27.82
C ASN A 25 0.85 -1.49 26.40
N GLN A 26 1.39 -2.70 26.26
CA GLN A 26 1.58 -3.33 24.95
C GLN A 26 0.26 -3.55 24.20
N GLN A 27 -0.80 -3.97 24.89
CA GLN A 27 -2.13 -4.13 24.29
C GLN A 27 -2.72 -2.78 23.83
N ILE A 28 -2.52 -1.72 24.63
CA ILE A 28 -2.94 -0.36 24.28
C ILE A 28 -2.17 0.14 23.06
N ILE A 29 -0.85 0.01 23.04
CA ILE A 29 0.01 0.40 21.92
C ILE A 29 -0.46 -0.29 20.64
N LYS A 30 -0.64 -1.61 20.67
CA LYS A 30 -1.15 -2.39 19.52
C LYS A 30 -2.51 -1.87 19.05
N THR A 31 -3.40 -1.51 19.98
CA THR A 31 -4.72 -0.94 19.65
C THR A 31 -4.59 0.42 18.98
N LEU A 32 -3.71 1.28 19.47
CA LEU A 32 -3.45 2.60 18.91
C LEU A 32 -2.80 2.50 17.53
N GLU A 33 -1.81 1.65 17.35
CA GLU A 33 -1.17 1.38 16.05
C GLU A 33 -2.20 0.93 15.01
N ASN A 34 -3.10 0.01 15.39
CA ASN A 34 -4.19 -0.43 14.50
C ASN A 34 -5.16 0.71 14.15
N LYS A 35 -5.47 1.60 15.09
CA LYS A 35 -6.30 2.78 14.83
C LYS A 35 -5.62 3.76 13.89
N VAL A 36 -4.33 4.04 14.10
CA VAL A 36 -3.52 4.90 13.23
C VAL A 36 -3.50 4.33 11.81
N ASP A 37 -3.19 3.04 11.65
CA ASP A 37 -3.18 2.39 10.33
C ASP A 37 -4.56 2.42 9.65
N PHE A 38 -5.65 2.25 10.40
CA PHE A 38 -7.00 2.39 9.87
C PHE A 38 -7.28 3.81 9.34
N LEU A 39 -6.91 4.84 10.11
CA LEU A 39 -7.07 6.24 9.69
C LEU A 39 -6.20 6.57 8.47
N GLU A 40 -4.95 6.10 8.46
CA GLU A 40 -4.05 6.26 7.32
C GLU A 40 -4.58 5.59 6.04
N LYS A 41 -5.20 4.41 6.16
CA LYS A 41 -5.85 3.73 5.03
C LYS A 41 -6.99 4.56 4.46
N ASN A 42 -7.80 5.16 5.34
CA ASN A 42 -8.92 6.00 4.91
C ASN A 42 -8.43 7.29 4.24
N LEU A 43 -7.39 7.93 4.78
CA LEU A 43 -6.79 9.11 4.16
C LEU A 43 -6.23 8.82 2.75
N ARG A 44 -5.66 7.62 2.57
CA ARG A 44 -5.10 7.18 1.27
C ARG A 44 -6.15 6.52 0.36
N ALA A 45 -7.43 6.47 0.76
CA ALA A 45 -8.46 5.71 0.05
C ALA A 45 -8.73 6.22 -1.37
N ALA A 46 -8.50 7.50 -1.63
CA ALA A 46 -8.59 8.14 -2.95
C ALA A 46 -7.22 8.38 -3.62
N SER A 47 -6.13 7.96 -2.99
CA SER A 47 -4.78 8.19 -3.50
C SER A 47 -4.25 7.01 -4.32
N LEU A 48 -3.47 7.34 -5.34
CA LEU A 48 -2.83 6.42 -6.25
C LEU A 48 -1.36 6.83 -6.45
N GLU A 49 -0.45 5.86 -6.50
CA GLU A 49 0.95 6.07 -6.88
C GLU A 49 1.20 5.62 -8.33
N ILE A 50 1.88 6.48 -9.09
CA ILE A 50 2.35 6.18 -10.45
C ILE A 50 3.87 6.26 -10.45
N LYS A 51 4.54 5.12 -10.66
CA LYS A 51 6.00 5.04 -10.70
C LYS A 51 6.53 5.23 -12.11
N ASN A 52 7.77 5.72 -12.17
CA ASN A 52 8.55 5.97 -13.38
C ASN A 52 7.96 7.08 -14.28
N VAL A 53 7.23 8.02 -13.70
CA VAL A 53 6.76 9.20 -14.45
C VAL A 53 7.98 10.06 -14.79
N PRO A 54 8.20 10.42 -16.06
CA PRO A 54 9.30 11.30 -16.47
C PRO A 54 9.28 12.62 -15.69
N LEU A 55 10.46 13.18 -15.45
CA LEU A 55 10.57 14.54 -14.93
C LEU A 55 10.37 15.53 -16.08
N GLN A 56 9.57 16.57 -15.85
CA GLN A 56 9.43 17.71 -16.75
C GLN A 56 10.08 18.93 -16.09
N CYS A 57 10.75 19.78 -16.87
CA CYS A 57 11.40 20.99 -16.36
C CYS A 57 10.90 22.22 -17.13
N PRO A 58 10.28 23.21 -16.47
CA PRO A 58 9.93 23.22 -15.05
C PRO A 58 8.77 22.26 -14.74
N GLU A 59 8.81 21.62 -13.57
CA GLU A 59 7.68 20.82 -13.06
C GLU A 59 6.73 21.70 -12.26
N THR A 60 5.48 21.80 -12.69
CA THR A 60 4.40 22.49 -11.98
C THR A 60 3.22 21.56 -11.73
N ARG A 61 2.27 21.98 -10.88
CA ARG A 61 1.04 21.22 -10.64
C ARG A 61 0.28 20.96 -11.95
N GLU A 62 0.20 21.96 -12.82
CA GLU A 62 -0.50 21.90 -14.10
C GLU A 62 0.14 20.87 -15.05
N THR A 63 1.48 20.80 -15.08
CA THR A 63 2.20 19.81 -15.89
C THR A 63 1.96 18.37 -15.40
N LEU A 64 1.87 18.17 -14.08
CA LEU A 64 1.51 16.88 -13.50
C LEU A 64 0.06 16.51 -13.81
N ILE A 65 -0.89 17.46 -13.69
CA ILE A 65 -2.29 17.25 -14.05
C ILE A 65 -2.40 16.86 -15.53
N SER A 66 -1.77 17.62 -16.41
CA SER A 66 -1.75 17.32 -17.85
C SER A 66 -1.21 15.92 -18.14
N THR A 67 -0.17 15.49 -17.42
CA THR A 67 0.35 14.13 -17.51
C THR A 67 -0.70 13.08 -17.13
N ILE A 68 -1.44 13.29 -16.03
CA ILE A 68 -2.53 12.37 -15.63
C ILE A 68 -3.68 12.38 -16.64
N GLN A 69 -4.03 13.53 -17.20
CA GLN A 69 -5.07 13.64 -18.23
C GLN A 69 -4.66 12.88 -19.50
N LYS A 70 -3.41 13.02 -19.96
CA LYS A 70 -2.86 12.23 -21.08
C LYS A 70 -2.96 10.74 -20.80
N LEU A 71 -2.53 10.29 -19.61
CA LEU A 71 -2.64 8.88 -19.20
C LEU A 71 -4.10 8.41 -19.19
N GLY A 72 -5.02 9.24 -18.66
CA GLY A 72 -6.46 8.98 -18.66
C GLY A 72 -6.99 8.73 -20.06
N ASN A 73 -6.63 9.59 -21.03
CA ASN A 73 -7.02 9.42 -22.42
C ASN A 73 -6.47 8.12 -23.03
N ILE A 74 -5.21 7.78 -22.78
CA ILE A 74 -4.56 6.55 -23.27
C ILE A 74 -5.30 5.29 -22.78
N ILE A 75 -5.75 5.29 -21.52
CA ILE A 75 -6.45 4.15 -20.91
C ILE A 75 -7.97 4.18 -21.13
N ASN A 76 -8.48 5.06 -22.01
CA ASN A 76 -9.91 5.29 -22.25
C ASN A 76 -10.70 5.64 -20.97
N HIS A 77 -10.09 6.42 -20.08
CA HIS A 77 -10.71 6.96 -18.89
C HIS A 77 -10.26 8.43 -18.70
N PRO A 78 -10.86 9.37 -19.45
CA PRO A 78 -10.54 10.79 -19.34
C PRO A 78 -10.70 11.28 -17.91
N VAL A 79 -9.74 12.08 -17.46
CA VAL A 79 -9.72 12.68 -16.12
C VAL A 79 -9.83 14.19 -16.29
N LEU A 80 -10.72 14.84 -15.55
CA LEU A 80 -10.81 16.29 -15.51
C LEU A 80 -9.97 16.83 -14.35
N GLU A 81 -9.61 18.12 -14.41
CA GLU A 81 -8.86 18.76 -13.32
C GLU A 81 -9.61 18.70 -11.99
N GLN A 82 -10.93 18.90 -12.01
CA GLN A 82 -11.81 18.79 -10.85
C GLN A 82 -11.86 17.38 -10.21
N ASP A 83 -11.43 16.35 -10.94
CA ASP A 83 -11.35 14.99 -10.41
C ASP A 83 -10.09 14.78 -9.56
N ILE A 84 -9.15 15.72 -9.57
CA ILE A 84 -7.87 15.66 -8.86
C ILE A 84 -7.92 16.62 -7.67
N ALA A 85 -8.07 16.08 -6.47
CA ALA A 85 -8.00 16.85 -5.23
C ALA A 85 -6.56 17.35 -5.00
N ASN A 86 -5.57 16.45 -5.12
CA ASN A 86 -4.18 16.79 -4.90
C ASN A 86 -3.24 15.99 -5.79
N ILE A 87 -2.07 16.56 -6.10
CA ILE A 87 -1.05 15.89 -6.91
C ILE A 87 0.33 16.43 -6.57
N PHE A 88 1.28 15.51 -6.39
CA PHE A 88 2.66 15.87 -6.09
C PHE A 88 3.62 14.73 -6.41
N ARG A 89 4.89 15.06 -6.62
CA ARG A 89 5.95 14.10 -6.83
C ARG A 89 6.67 13.78 -5.52
N LEU A 90 6.97 12.50 -5.30
CA LEU A 90 7.86 12.07 -4.22
C LEU A 90 9.31 12.32 -4.61
N LYS A 91 10.12 12.74 -3.63
CA LYS A 91 11.58 12.88 -3.80
C LYS A 91 12.16 11.57 -4.33
N SER A 92 12.83 11.65 -5.48
CA SER A 92 13.48 10.52 -6.15
C SER A 92 14.99 10.72 -6.14
N LYS A 93 15.75 9.64 -5.99
CA LYS A 93 17.20 9.67 -6.23
C LYS A 93 17.54 9.65 -7.73
N LYS A 94 16.59 9.23 -8.57
CA LYS A 94 16.77 9.19 -10.03
C LYS A 94 16.42 10.55 -10.61
N GLU A 95 17.30 11.07 -11.47
CA GLU A 95 17.16 12.38 -12.08
C GLU A 95 16.12 12.41 -13.21
N SER A 96 15.92 11.29 -13.93
CA SER A 96 15.07 11.26 -15.13
C SER A 96 13.61 10.86 -14.88
N VAL A 97 13.34 10.10 -13.81
CA VAL A 97 12.00 9.57 -13.50
C VAL A 97 11.72 9.58 -11.99
N GLY A 98 10.45 9.70 -11.62
CA GLY A 98 10.01 9.70 -10.22
C GLY A 98 8.66 9.03 -10.02
N THR A 99 8.18 9.08 -8.76
CA THR A 99 6.86 8.60 -8.39
C THR A 99 5.95 9.79 -8.15
N VAL A 100 4.81 9.82 -8.83
CA VAL A 100 3.76 10.83 -8.64
C VAL A 100 2.65 10.22 -7.79
N ILE A 101 2.22 10.95 -6.77
CA ILE A 101 1.01 10.65 -6.00
C ILE A 101 -0.11 11.53 -6.53
N VAL A 102 -1.23 10.89 -6.87
CA VAL A 102 -2.45 11.56 -7.29
C VAL A 102 -3.54 11.20 -6.30
N GLU A 103 -4.15 12.21 -5.70
CA GLU A 103 -5.35 12.08 -4.88
C GLU A 103 -6.55 12.52 -5.71
N PHE A 104 -7.46 11.58 -5.95
CA PHE A 104 -8.70 11.87 -6.66
C PHE A 104 -9.74 12.46 -5.72
N SER A 105 -10.74 13.14 -6.29
CA SER A 105 -11.91 13.68 -5.57
C SER A 105 -12.72 12.59 -4.85
N SER A 106 -12.62 11.33 -5.28
CA SER A 106 -13.27 10.21 -4.62
C SER A 106 -12.49 8.90 -4.76
N ALA A 107 -12.69 7.99 -3.79
CA ALA A 107 -12.18 6.63 -3.88
C ALA A 107 -12.73 5.87 -5.09
N ALA A 108 -13.97 6.17 -5.51
CA ALA A 108 -14.59 5.58 -6.69
C ALA A 108 -13.85 5.97 -7.98
N ALA A 109 -13.55 7.26 -8.17
CA ALA A 109 -12.78 7.75 -9.31
C ALA A 109 -11.40 7.08 -9.39
N LYS A 110 -10.69 7.00 -8.26
CA LYS A 110 -9.43 6.27 -8.17
C LYS A 110 -9.57 4.79 -8.57
N GLN A 111 -10.61 4.10 -8.10
CA GLN A 111 -10.82 2.68 -8.43
C GLN A 111 -11.10 2.47 -9.91
N LEU A 112 -11.87 3.37 -10.54
CA LEU A 112 -12.13 3.34 -11.98
C LEU A 112 -10.82 3.53 -12.76
N PHE A 113 -10.03 4.56 -12.44
CA PHE A 113 -8.74 4.80 -13.09
C PHE A 113 -7.79 3.58 -12.97
N LEU A 114 -7.68 3.01 -11.77
CA LEU A 114 -6.85 1.82 -11.53
C LEU A 114 -7.35 0.60 -12.32
N LYS A 115 -8.67 0.38 -12.37
CA LYS A 115 -9.30 -0.70 -13.13
C LYS A 115 -9.05 -0.53 -14.62
N SER A 116 -9.25 0.66 -15.18
CA SER A 116 -8.99 0.98 -16.58
C SER A 116 -7.53 0.75 -16.95
N THR A 117 -6.59 1.13 -16.07
CA THR A 117 -5.16 0.86 -16.27
C THR A 117 -4.86 -0.64 -16.31
N LYS A 118 -5.48 -1.45 -15.44
CA LYS A 118 -5.33 -2.92 -15.45
C LYS A 118 -5.89 -3.52 -16.75
N ILE A 119 -7.06 -3.07 -17.20
CA ILE A 119 -7.68 -3.51 -18.46
C ILE A 119 -6.76 -3.18 -19.64
N TYR A 120 -6.32 -1.93 -19.74
CA TYR A 120 -5.41 -1.47 -20.79
C TYR A 120 -4.13 -2.32 -20.85
N ASN A 121 -3.48 -2.55 -19.70
CA ASN A 121 -2.26 -3.36 -19.64
C ASN A 121 -2.49 -4.83 -20.00
N LYS A 122 -3.67 -5.39 -19.69
CA LYS A 122 -4.04 -6.77 -20.07
C LYS A 122 -4.27 -6.90 -21.58
N GLN A 123 -4.88 -5.89 -22.19
CA GLN A 123 -5.14 -5.84 -23.64
C GLN A 123 -3.86 -5.53 -24.44
N ASN A 124 -2.94 -4.76 -23.88
CA ASN A 124 -1.71 -4.30 -24.55
C ASN A 124 -0.45 -4.92 -23.90
N LYS A 125 -0.29 -6.24 -23.91
CA LYS A 125 0.82 -6.92 -23.20
C LYS A 125 2.21 -6.47 -23.66
N GLU A 126 2.42 -6.31 -24.97
CA GLU A 126 3.68 -5.87 -25.57
C GLU A 126 3.90 -4.34 -25.46
N ASN A 127 2.81 -3.59 -25.25
CA ASN A 127 2.84 -2.13 -25.19
C ASN A 127 2.06 -1.57 -24.00
N ARG A 128 2.31 -2.14 -22.83
CA ARG A 128 1.77 -1.68 -21.54
C ARG A 128 2.02 -0.20 -21.34
N LEU A 129 1.26 0.42 -20.45
CA LEU A 129 1.42 1.83 -20.10
C LEU A 129 2.89 2.15 -19.79
N ASN A 130 3.44 3.14 -20.50
CA ASN A 130 4.87 3.43 -20.54
C ASN A 130 5.12 4.87 -21.00
N THR A 131 6.35 5.34 -20.85
CA THR A 131 6.74 6.74 -21.10
C THR A 131 6.61 7.20 -22.55
N THR A 132 6.65 6.31 -23.55
CA THR A 132 6.53 6.73 -24.96
C THR A 132 5.13 7.25 -25.29
N HIS A 133 4.12 6.82 -24.53
CA HIS A 133 2.75 7.33 -24.69
C HIS A 133 2.60 8.79 -24.24
N LEU A 134 3.52 9.30 -23.43
CA LEU A 134 3.52 10.69 -22.97
C LEU A 134 4.20 11.65 -23.98
N GLN A 135 4.70 11.13 -25.10
CA GLN A 135 5.46 11.86 -26.12
C GLN A 135 6.73 12.55 -25.56
N GLU A 136 7.24 12.04 -24.44
CA GLU A 136 8.48 12.52 -23.82
C GLU A 136 9.69 11.87 -24.52
N LYS A 137 10.73 12.67 -24.77
CA LYS A 137 12.00 12.16 -25.30
C LYS A 137 12.72 11.36 -24.21
N GLY A 138 13.19 10.16 -24.54
CA GLY A 138 14.02 9.37 -23.65
C GLY A 138 13.79 7.87 -23.72
N PRO A 139 14.44 7.10 -22.83
CA PRO A 139 14.27 5.66 -22.76
C PRO A 139 12.83 5.26 -22.40
N LYS A 140 12.37 4.16 -23.00
CA LYS A 140 11.08 3.55 -22.69
C LYS A 140 11.10 2.97 -21.27
N HIS A 141 10.21 3.46 -20.41
CA HIS A 141 10.00 2.92 -19.07
C HIS A 141 8.54 2.59 -18.84
N PHE A 142 8.23 1.42 -18.28
CA PHE A 142 6.87 1.09 -17.90
C PHE A 142 6.40 1.94 -16.73
N LEU A 143 5.17 2.46 -16.85
CA LEU A 143 4.48 3.19 -15.80
C LEU A 143 3.71 2.19 -14.93
N TYR A 144 4.01 2.18 -13.63
CA TYR A 144 3.35 1.28 -12.68
C TYR A 144 2.36 2.06 -11.84
N VAL A 145 1.08 1.75 -12.03
CA VAL A 145 -0.06 2.36 -11.35
C VAL A 145 -0.53 1.43 -10.24
N SER A 146 -0.45 1.88 -9.00
CA SER A 146 -0.86 1.11 -7.81
C SER A 146 -1.49 1.98 -6.72
N GLU A 147 -2.24 1.37 -5.82
CA GLU A 147 -2.77 2.08 -4.65
C GLU A 147 -1.64 2.50 -3.71
N VAL A 148 -1.83 3.61 -3.00
CA VAL A 148 -0.89 4.03 -1.95
C VAL A 148 -1.19 3.24 -0.67
N LEU A 149 -0.30 2.31 -0.33
CA LEU A 149 -0.43 1.46 0.85
C LEU A 149 0.25 2.11 2.08
N THR A 150 -0.30 1.84 3.27
CA THR A 150 0.33 2.20 4.56
C THR A 150 1.60 1.41 4.80
N ALA A 151 2.46 1.86 5.73
CA ALA A 151 3.68 1.13 6.07
C ALA A 151 3.38 -0.30 6.56
N MET A 152 2.41 -0.45 7.45
CA MET A 152 1.97 -1.76 7.95
C MET A 152 1.42 -2.63 6.81
N THR A 153 0.60 -2.08 5.92
CA THR A 153 0.04 -2.83 4.79
C THR A 153 1.12 -3.22 3.78
N LYS A 154 2.10 -2.35 3.50
CA LYS A 154 3.25 -2.67 2.64
C LYS A 154 4.06 -3.83 3.21
N ARG A 155 4.34 -3.79 4.52
CA ARG A 155 5.02 -4.88 5.23
C ARG A 155 4.23 -6.18 5.16
N LEU A 156 2.93 -6.12 5.44
CA LEU A 156 2.06 -7.29 5.39
C LEU A 156 1.97 -7.88 3.98
N TYR A 157 1.89 -7.03 2.96
CA TYR A 157 1.86 -7.45 1.56
C TYR A 157 3.18 -8.13 1.15
N TYR A 158 4.32 -7.58 1.58
CA TYR A 158 5.62 -8.23 1.41
C TYR A 158 5.65 -9.62 2.05
N LEU A 159 5.28 -9.73 3.32
CA LEU A 159 5.26 -11.00 4.05
C LEU A 159 4.30 -12.02 3.44
N ALA A 160 3.12 -11.58 2.99
CA ALA A 160 2.17 -12.43 2.29
C ALA A 160 2.74 -12.93 0.96
N ARG A 161 3.44 -12.09 0.19
CA ARG A 161 4.11 -12.50 -1.05
C ARG A 161 5.23 -13.52 -0.80
N GLU A 162 6.01 -13.37 0.27
CA GLU A 162 7.01 -14.36 0.65
C GLU A 162 6.36 -15.68 1.10
N PHE A 163 5.23 -15.60 1.81
CA PHE A 163 4.47 -16.78 2.25
C PHE A 163 3.91 -17.58 1.07
N ILE A 164 3.35 -16.93 0.04
CA ILE A 164 2.75 -17.66 -1.09
C ILE A 164 3.79 -18.47 -1.89
N LYS A 165 5.05 -18.03 -1.96
CA LYS A 165 6.12 -18.73 -2.69
C LYS A 165 6.36 -20.17 -2.22
N SER A 166 6.11 -20.44 -0.94
CA SER A 166 6.34 -21.76 -0.35
C SER A 166 5.05 -22.43 0.11
N SER A 167 3.86 -21.93 -0.26
CA SER A 167 2.57 -22.49 0.15
C SER A 167 1.71 -22.89 -1.05
N GLU A 168 0.51 -23.40 -0.77
CA GLU A 168 -0.53 -23.76 -1.75
C GLU A 168 -1.27 -22.54 -2.35
N TYR A 169 -0.86 -21.33 -2.00
CA TYR A 169 -1.47 -20.10 -2.50
C TYR A 169 -0.73 -19.60 -3.74
N GLU A 170 -1.44 -19.41 -4.85
CA GLU A 170 -0.84 -18.97 -6.12
C GLU A 170 -0.93 -17.45 -6.34
N GLN A 171 -1.88 -16.78 -5.69
CA GLN A 171 -2.16 -15.36 -5.93
C GLN A 171 -2.07 -14.54 -4.64
N CYS A 172 -1.47 -13.36 -4.72
CA CYS A 172 -1.44 -12.35 -3.67
C CYS A 172 -1.60 -10.96 -4.29
N TRP A 173 -2.54 -10.15 -3.80
CA TRP A 173 -2.80 -8.81 -4.30
C TRP A 173 -3.31 -7.89 -3.20
N THR A 174 -3.39 -6.59 -3.53
CA THR A 174 -4.03 -5.60 -2.68
C THR A 174 -5.29 -5.05 -3.31
N ALA A 175 -6.29 -4.75 -2.48
CA ALA A 175 -7.48 -4.01 -2.88
C ALA A 175 -7.99 -3.18 -1.70
N ASN A 176 -8.22 -1.88 -1.92
CA ASN A 176 -8.70 -0.95 -0.89
C ASN A 176 -7.80 -0.94 0.36
N GLY A 177 -6.47 -0.95 0.16
CA GLY A 177 -5.51 -0.97 1.26
C GLY A 177 -5.52 -2.27 2.10
N LYS A 178 -6.13 -3.34 1.61
CA LYS A 178 -6.16 -4.66 2.26
C LYS A 178 -5.40 -5.69 1.44
N VAL A 179 -4.81 -6.68 2.10
CA VAL A 179 -4.01 -7.75 1.46
C VAL A 179 -4.85 -9.01 1.34
N TYR A 180 -4.89 -9.60 0.15
CA TYR A 180 -5.62 -10.83 -0.12
C TYR A 180 -4.69 -11.87 -0.71
N ILE A 181 -4.95 -13.13 -0.36
CA ILE A 181 -4.33 -14.30 -0.98
C ILE A 181 -5.41 -15.25 -1.51
N ARG A 182 -5.07 -16.07 -2.51
CA ARG A 182 -5.97 -17.08 -3.06
C ARG A 182 -5.19 -18.32 -3.48
N LYS A 183 -5.76 -19.50 -3.22
CA LYS A 183 -5.20 -20.81 -3.58
C LYS A 183 -5.05 -20.96 -5.09
N LYS A 184 -6.16 -20.94 -5.80
CA LYS A 184 -6.24 -21.07 -7.26
C LYS A 184 -7.29 -20.13 -7.83
N GLU A 185 -7.22 -19.83 -9.12
CA GLU A 185 -8.29 -19.08 -9.78
C GLU A 185 -9.66 -19.76 -9.58
N GLY A 186 -10.70 -18.97 -9.36
CA GLY A 186 -12.05 -19.46 -9.02
C GLY A 186 -12.28 -19.80 -7.54
N MET A 187 -11.22 -19.98 -6.72
CA MET A 187 -11.38 -20.24 -5.29
C MET A 187 -11.63 -18.94 -4.48
N PRO A 188 -12.27 -19.04 -3.30
CA PRO A 188 -12.44 -17.90 -2.41
C PRO A 188 -11.09 -17.26 -2.04
N SER A 189 -11.06 -15.93 -2.04
CA SER A 189 -9.91 -15.16 -1.55
C SER A 189 -9.95 -15.06 -0.02
N ARG A 190 -8.79 -15.16 0.63
CA ARG A 190 -8.62 -14.94 2.07
C ARG A 190 -7.99 -13.57 2.32
N LEU A 191 -8.59 -12.80 3.22
CA LEU A 191 -8.06 -11.53 3.70
C LEU A 191 -6.98 -11.78 4.76
N ILE A 192 -5.82 -11.17 4.60
CA ILE A 192 -4.75 -11.12 5.60
C ILE A 192 -4.81 -9.75 6.27
N LYS A 193 -5.17 -9.75 7.55
CA LYS A 193 -5.28 -8.56 8.42
C LYS A 193 -4.02 -8.35 9.25
N THR A 194 -3.37 -9.44 9.66
CA THR A 194 -2.20 -9.40 10.55
C THR A 194 -1.12 -10.39 10.15
N GLU A 195 0.08 -10.24 10.70
CA GLU A 195 1.15 -11.25 10.55
C GLU A 195 0.80 -12.58 11.22
N ASP A 196 -0.02 -12.57 12.28
CA ASP A 196 -0.48 -13.79 12.95
C ASP A 196 -1.38 -14.63 12.04
N ASP A 197 -2.17 -14.00 11.16
CA ASP A 197 -2.97 -14.73 10.16
C ASP A 197 -2.07 -15.61 9.26
N LEU A 198 -0.88 -15.11 8.90
CA LEU A 198 0.13 -15.86 8.14
C LEU A 198 0.79 -16.94 9.01
N ALA A 199 1.04 -16.67 10.29
CA ALA A 199 1.59 -17.66 11.22
C ALA A 199 0.63 -18.83 11.44
N GLN A 200 -0.67 -18.56 11.62
CA GLN A 200 -1.71 -19.58 11.73
C GLN A 200 -1.79 -20.43 10.46
N LEU A 201 -1.73 -19.81 9.28
CA LEU A 201 -1.70 -20.52 8.01
C LEU A 201 -0.48 -21.45 7.85
N ARG A 202 0.67 -21.09 8.41
CA ARG A 202 1.86 -21.96 8.41
C ARG A 202 1.69 -23.19 9.30
N ARG A 203 0.94 -23.08 10.40
CA ARG A 203 0.66 -24.19 11.33
C ARG A 203 -0.39 -25.18 10.80
N GLN A 204 -1.16 -24.78 9.79
CA GLN A 204 -2.19 -25.62 9.15
C GLN A 204 -1.62 -26.50 8.03
N LYS A 205 -0.32 -26.40 7.74
CA LYS A 205 0.41 -27.34 6.90
C LYS A 205 0.82 -28.57 7.72
#